data_AF-H9FKV8-F1
#
_entry.id   AF-H9FKV8-F1
#
_cell.length_a   1.000
_cell.length_b   1.000
_cell.length_c   1.000
_cell.angle_alpha   90.00
_cell.angle_beta   90.00
_cell.angle_gamma   90.00
#
_symmetry.space_group_name_H-M   'P 1'
#
loop_
_entity.id
_entity.type
_entity.pdbx_description
1 polymer ?
#
loop_
_entity_poly.entity_id
_entity_poly.type
_entity_poly.pdbx_seq_one_letter_code
_entity_poly.pdbx_strand_id
1 'polypeptide(L)'
;VEYKSLQWFGATVRAHGSSILACAPLYSWRTEKEPLSDPVGTCYLSTNNFTRILEYAPCRSDFSWAAGQGYCQGGFSAEFTKTGRVVLGGPGSYFWQGQILSATQEQIAESYYPEYLINLVQGQLQTRQA
;
A
#
# COMPACT_ATOMS: atom_id res chain seq x y z
N VAL A 1 10.41 -4.61 -11.59
CA VAL A 1 10.12 -6.06 -11.48
C VAL A 1 9.60 -6.32 -10.09
N GLU A 2 8.60 -7.19 -9.92
CA GLU A 2 7.96 -7.45 -8.62
C GLU A 2 8.01 -8.92 -8.22
N TYR A 3 7.96 -9.20 -6.92
CA TYR A 3 8.02 -10.54 -6.34
C TYR A 3 6.73 -10.83 -5.56
N LYS A 4 5.84 -11.60 -6.19
CA LYS A 4 4.53 -11.98 -5.60
C LYS A 4 4.54 -13.31 -4.85
N SER A 5 5.56 -14.14 -5.06
CA SER A 5 5.72 -15.39 -4.31
C SER A 5 5.93 -15.11 -2.83
N LEU A 6 5.24 -15.84 -1.96
CA LEU A 6 5.32 -15.69 -0.49
C LEU A 6 4.93 -14.30 0.05
N GLN A 7 4.19 -13.49 -0.72
CA GLN A 7 3.83 -12.11 -0.35
C GLN A 7 2.79 -11.99 0.78
N TRP A 8 2.20 -13.11 1.21
CA TRP A 8 1.17 -13.16 2.25
C TRP A 8 -0.09 -12.32 1.91
N PHE A 9 -0.54 -12.38 0.66
CA PHE A 9 -1.81 -11.75 0.29
C PHE A 9 -2.97 -12.36 1.08
N GLY A 10 -3.74 -11.51 1.76
CA GLY A 10 -4.81 -11.90 2.67
C GLY A 10 -4.40 -11.94 4.14
N ALA A 11 -3.17 -11.54 4.50
CA ALA A 11 -2.76 -11.41 5.91
C ALA A 11 -3.64 -10.42 6.68
N THR A 12 -4.04 -9.32 6.02
CA THR A 12 -5.06 -8.40 6.51
C THR A 12 -6.19 -8.29 5.50
N VAL A 13 -7.42 -8.51 5.95
CA VAL A 13 -8.64 -8.35 5.14
C VAL A 13 -9.63 -7.48 5.92
N ARG A 14 -10.21 -6.48 5.27
CA ARG A 14 -11.24 -5.58 5.82
C ARG A 14 -12.30 -5.28 4.77
N ALA A 15 -13.52 -5.01 5.22
CA ALA A 15 -14.63 -4.66 4.34
C ALA A 15 -15.41 -3.49 4.92
N HIS A 16 -15.95 -2.65 4.03
CA HIS A 16 -16.83 -1.54 4.38
C HIS A 16 -17.81 -1.28 3.24
N GLY A 17 -19.11 -1.44 3.51
CA GLY A 17 -20.15 -1.34 2.47
C GLY A 17 -19.92 -2.37 1.36
N SER A 18 -19.85 -1.91 0.12
CA SER A 18 -19.58 -2.73 -1.07
C SER A 18 -18.10 -2.84 -1.45
N SER A 19 -17.18 -2.42 -0.56
CA SER A 19 -15.75 -2.40 -0.81
C SER A 19 -14.99 -3.36 0.12
N ILE A 20 -13.96 -4.00 -0.42
CA ILE A 20 -13.13 -4.98 0.28
C ILE A 20 -11.66 -4.62 0.04
N LEU A 21 -10.89 -4.55 1.12
CA LEU A 21 -9.44 -4.33 1.11
C LEU A 21 -8.75 -5.62 1.57
N ALA A 22 -7.79 -6.09 0.80
CA ALA A 22 -6.95 -7.23 1.15
C ALA A 22 -5.47 -6.88 0.91
N CYS A 23 -4.61 -7.14 1.89
CA CYS A 23 -3.21 -6.71 1.85
C CYS A 23 -2.23 -7.89 1.81
N ALA A 24 -1.07 -7.65 1.18
CA ALA A 24 0.10 -8.51 1.08
C ALA A 24 1.31 -7.79 1.70
N PRO A 25 1.52 -7.87 3.03
CA PRO A 25 2.56 -7.11 3.71
C PRO A 25 3.99 -7.62 3.44
N LEU A 26 4.15 -8.82 2.85
CA LEU A 26 5.44 -9.33 2.38
C LEU A 26 5.62 -9.18 0.87
N TYR A 27 4.72 -8.48 0.19
CA TYR A 27 4.95 -8.05 -1.19
C TYR A 27 6.24 -7.23 -1.25
N SER A 28 7.13 -7.64 -2.15
CA SER A 28 8.39 -6.96 -2.37
C SER A 28 8.62 -6.71 -3.85
N TRP A 29 9.48 -5.74 -4.14
CA TRP A 29 9.78 -5.36 -5.50
C TRP A 29 11.24 -4.98 -5.67
N ARG A 30 11.69 -5.09 -6.91
CA ARG A 30 12.96 -4.55 -7.38
C ARG A 30 12.68 -3.17 -7.94
N THR A 31 13.27 -2.15 -7.29
CA THR A 31 13.17 -0.77 -7.77
C THR A 31 13.67 -0.63 -9.21
N GLU A 32 13.20 0.38 -9.91
CA GLU A 32 13.58 0.64 -11.31
C GLU A 32 15.03 1.10 -11.46
N LYS A 33 15.65 1.57 -10.37
CA LYS A 33 17.03 2.08 -10.34
C LYS A 33 17.98 0.96 -9.93
N GLU A 34 18.20 0.81 -8.63
CA GLU A 34 19.10 -0.20 -8.07
C GLU A 34 18.35 -1.50 -7.74
N PRO A 35 18.98 -2.67 -7.94
CA PRO A 35 18.35 -3.96 -7.67
C PRO A 35 18.22 -4.21 -6.16
N LEU A 36 17.15 -3.69 -5.56
CA LEU A 36 16.76 -3.95 -4.18
C LEU A 36 15.71 -5.07 -4.07
N SER A 37 15.49 -5.55 -2.85
CA SER A 37 14.43 -6.49 -2.49
C SER A 37 13.54 -5.84 -1.43
N ASP A 38 12.97 -4.68 -1.75
CA ASP A 38 12.27 -3.82 -0.80
C ASP A 38 10.87 -4.40 -0.49
N PRO A 39 10.60 -4.86 0.75
CA PRO A 39 9.28 -5.35 1.14
C PRO A 39 8.34 -4.17 1.47
N VAL A 40 7.95 -3.42 0.42
CA VAL A 40 7.10 -2.24 0.55
C VAL A 40 5.68 -2.56 1.01
N GLY A 41 5.19 -3.77 0.76
CA GLY A 41 3.79 -4.15 0.94
C GLY A 41 2.87 -3.56 -0.15
N THR A 42 1.73 -4.20 -0.36
CA THR A 42 0.68 -3.72 -1.28
C THR A 42 -0.70 -4.16 -0.77
N CYS A 43 -1.75 -3.45 -1.15
CA CYS A 43 -3.12 -3.87 -0.92
C CYS A 43 -3.92 -3.81 -2.22
N TYR A 44 -4.91 -4.69 -2.34
CA TYR A 44 -5.92 -4.64 -3.40
C TYR A 44 -7.25 -4.21 -2.81
N LEU A 45 -7.86 -3.21 -3.43
CA LEU A 45 -9.16 -2.65 -3.09
C LEU A 45 -10.17 -3.03 -4.19
N SER A 46 -11.08 -3.91 -3.86
CA SER A 46 -12.29 -4.17 -4.64
C SER A 46 -13.35 -3.11 -4.28
N THR A 47 -13.95 -2.47 -5.27
CA THR A 47 -15.03 -1.50 -5.08
C THR A 47 -16.29 -1.93 -5.81
N ASN A 48 -17.44 -1.42 -5.34
CA ASN A 48 -18.75 -1.65 -5.95
C ASN A 48 -19.02 -3.13 -6.26
N ASN A 49 -18.83 -3.99 -5.25
CA ASN A 49 -19.07 -5.43 -5.33
C ASN A 49 -18.33 -6.11 -6.50
N PHE A 50 -17.01 -5.94 -6.56
CA PHE A 50 -16.10 -6.56 -7.53
C PHE A 50 -16.18 -6.03 -8.97
N THR A 51 -16.88 -4.93 -9.21
CA THR A 51 -16.91 -4.31 -10.55
C THR A 51 -15.58 -3.64 -10.92
N ARG A 52 -14.78 -3.20 -9.94
CA ARG A 52 -13.43 -2.67 -10.16
C ARG A 52 -12.50 -3.13 -9.05
N ILE A 53 -11.26 -3.45 -9.41
CA ILE A 53 -10.18 -3.82 -8.48
C ILE A 53 -9.01 -2.86 -8.72
N LEU A 54 -8.50 -2.28 -7.64
CA LEU A 54 -7.43 -1.28 -7.65
C LEU A 54 -6.28 -1.81 -6.80
N GLU A 55 -5.04 -1.60 -7.25
CA GLU A 55 -3.87 -1.77 -6.39
C GLU A 55 -3.60 -0.45 -5.65
N TYR A 56 -3.34 -0.53 -4.35
CA TYR A 56 -2.93 0.58 -3.50
C TYR A 56 -1.68 0.18 -2.70
N ALA A 57 -0.52 0.64 -3.16
CA ALA A 57 0.79 0.36 -2.57
C ALA A 57 1.52 1.66 -2.19
N PRO A 58 1.05 2.42 -1.19
CA PRO A 58 1.53 3.79 -0.95
C PRO A 58 2.99 3.89 -0.48
N CYS A 59 3.57 2.78 -0.03
CA CYS A 59 4.99 2.70 0.32
C CYS A 59 5.89 2.30 -0.85
N ARG A 60 5.31 1.93 -2.01
CA ARG A 60 6.04 1.76 -3.27
C ARG A 60 6.27 3.14 -3.88
N SER A 61 7.26 3.87 -3.36
CA SER A 61 7.57 5.26 -3.69
C SER A 61 9.03 5.45 -4.13
N ASP A 62 9.42 6.68 -4.46
CA ASP A 62 10.81 7.04 -4.77
C ASP A 62 11.75 6.92 -3.57
N PHE A 63 11.22 6.88 -2.34
CA PHE A 63 11.99 6.72 -1.11
C PHE A 63 12.25 5.24 -0.83
N SER A 64 13.18 4.66 -1.58
CA SER A 64 13.58 3.24 -1.44
C SER A 64 14.44 2.95 -0.20
N TRP A 65 14.77 1.66 0.02
CA TRP A 65 15.55 1.13 1.14
C TRP A 65 14.89 1.35 2.52
N ALA A 66 15.47 0.74 3.55
CA ALA A 66 15.10 0.94 4.95
C ALA A 66 15.18 2.41 5.42
N ALA A 67 16.03 3.25 4.81
CA ALA A 67 16.12 4.66 5.15
C ALA A 67 14.87 5.46 4.73
N GLY A 68 14.15 4.98 3.71
CA GLY A 68 12.88 5.50 3.25
C GLY A 68 11.72 4.57 3.61
N GLN A 69 10.90 4.22 2.62
CA GLN A 69 9.72 3.38 2.73
C GLN A 69 9.92 1.98 2.13
N GLY A 70 11.15 1.63 1.71
CA GLY A 70 11.44 0.34 1.07
C GLY A 70 11.08 -0.88 1.93
N TYR A 71 11.19 -0.76 3.26
CA TYR A 71 10.84 -1.81 4.22
C TYR A 71 9.52 -1.56 4.94
N CYS A 72 8.69 -0.65 4.43
CA CYS A 72 7.45 -0.21 5.08
C CYS A 72 6.51 -1.36 5.46
N GLN A 73 6.35 -2.37 4.60
CA GLN A 73 5.35 -3.43 4.73
C GLN A 73 3.93 -2.88 4.90
N GLY A 74 3.57 -1.89 4.07
CA GLY A 74 2.26 -1.24 4.10
C GLY A 74 1.12 -2.24 3.95
N GLY A 75 0.16 -2.20 4.88
CA GLY A 75 -0.91 -3.19 4.97
C GLY A 75 -0.64 -4.35 5.92
N PHE A 76 0.48 -4.29 6.67
CA PHE A 76 0.71 -5.18 7.82
C PHE A 76 -0.46 -5.10 8.81
N SER A 77 -0.96 -3.89 9.04
CA SER A 77 -2.29 -3.64 9.60
C SER A 77 -3.07 -2.71 8.68
N ALA A 78 -4.39 -2.82 8.69
CA ALA A 78 -5.26 -1.97 7.90
C ALA A 78 -6.64 -1.87 8.54
N GLU A 79 -7.32 -0.76 8.31
CA GLU A 79 -8.70 -0.55 8.76
C GLU A 79 -9.45 0.41 7.83
N PHE A 80 -10.78 0.30 7.82
CA PHE A 80 -11.65 1.31 7.21
C PHE A 80 -12.22 2.25 8.27
N THR A 81 -12.35 3.53 7.94
CA THR A 81 -13.19 4.44 8.74
C THR A 81 -14.69 4.19 8.47
N LYS A 82 -15.55 4.82 9.27
CA LYS A 82 -17.02 4.83 9.05
C LYS A 82 -17.46 5.41 7.70
N THR A 83 -16.58 6.16 7.03
CA THR A 83 -16.84 6.75 5.71
C THR A 83 -16.17 5.96 4.58
N GLY A 84 -15.58 4.79 4.89
CA GLY A 84 -14.88 3.98 3.91
C GLY A 84 -13.50 4.49 3.50
N ARG A 85 -12.92 5.47 4.21
CA ARG A 85 -11.51 5.87 4.00
C ARG A 85 -10.60 4.74 4.44
N VAL A 86 -9.59 4.43 3.63
CA VAL A 86 -8.59 3.40 3.92
C VAL A 86 -7.54 3.96 4.86
N VAL A 87 -7.15 3.18 5.87
CA VAL A 87 -6.02 3.47 6.77
C VAL A 87 -5.10 2.24 6.77
N LEU A 88 -3.84 2.43 6.43
CA LEU A 88 -2.80 1.39 6.42
C LEU A 88 -1.74 1.69 7.47
N GLY A 89 -1.30 0.65 8.17
CA GLY A 89 -0.08 0.66 8.98
C GLY A 89 1.07 -0.02 8.22
N GLY A 90 2.22 0.64 8.25
CA GLY A 90 3.48 0.13 7.72
C GLY A 90 4.58 0.22 8.79
N PRO A 91 4.92 -0.86 9.49
CA PRO A 91 5.81 -0.81 10.65
C PRO A 91 7.28 -0.54 10.31
N GLY A 92 7.73 -0.73 9.06
CA GLY A 92 9.16 -0.68 8.74
C GLY A 92 9.67 0.60 8.06
N SER A 93 8.81 1.60 7.83
CA SER A 93 9.24 2.88 7.24
C SER A 93 10.25 3.59 8.15
N TYR A 94 11.24 4.23 7.52
CA TYR A 94 12.27 5.06 8.13
C TYR A 94 13.02 4.35 9.27
N PHE A 95 13.71 3.26 8.95
CA PHE A 95 14.40 2.39 9.91
C PHE A 95 13.47 1.93 11.05
N TRP A 96 12.31 1.39 10.67
CA TRP A 96 11.32 0.87 11.62
C TRP A 96 10.78 1.89 12.64
N GLN A 97 10.83 3.19 12.31
CA GLN A 97 9.99 4.18 13.01
C GLN A 97 8.50 3.84 12.85
N GLY A 98 8.14 3.33 11.67
CA GLY A 98 6.77 2.99 11.30
C GLY A 98 6.01 4.19 10.72
N GLN A 99 4.90 3.89 10.06
CA GLN A 99 4.11 4.88 9.34
C GLN A 99 2.64 4.52 9.32
N ILE A 100 1.79 5.55 9.37
CA ILE A 100 0.36 5.46 9.07
C ILE A 100 0.11 6.20 7.76
N LEU A 101 -0.57 5.55 6.82
CA LEU A 101 -0.91 6.09 5.50
C LEU A 101 -2.42 5.98 5.28
N SER A 102 -3.05 7.01 4.71
CA SER A 102 -4.50 7.01 4.51
C SER A 102 -4.96 7.82 3.32
N ALA A 103 -5.85 7.23 2.52
CA ALA A 103 -6.50 7.86 1.38
C ALA A 103 -7.98 7.44 1.29
N THR A 104 -8.82 8.25 0.65
CA THR A 104 -10.18 7.83 0.31
C THR A 104 -10.17 6.89 -0.90
N GLN A 105 -11.26 6.15 -1.11
CA GLN A 105 -11.36 5.23 -2.25
C GLN A 105 -11.35 5.98 -3.58
N GLU A 106 -11.91 7.19 -3.60
CA GLU A 106 -11.92 8.09 -4.77
C GLU A 106 -10.50 8.52 -5.12
N GLN A 107 -9.72 8.99 -4.13
CA GLN A 107 -8.31 9.38 -4.33
C GLN A 107 -7.47 8.22 -4.91
N ILE A 108 -7.66 7.00 -4.40
CA ILE A 108 -7.00 5.78 -4.90
C ILE A 108 -7.44 5.49 -6.34
N ALA A 109 -8.74 5.56 -6.62
CA ALA A 109 -9.30 5.23 -7.93
C ALA A 109 -8.91 6.22 -9.04
N GLU A 110 -8.77 7.51 -8.69
CA GLU A 110 -8.32 8.59 -9.58
C GLU A 110 -6.85 8.47 -9.94
N SER A 111 -6.02 8.00 -8.99
CA SER A 111 -4.57 7.90 -9.17
C SER A 111 -4.11 6.54 -9.70
N TYR A 112 -5.02 5.59 -9.91
CA TYR A 112 -4.69 4.23 -10.29
C TYR A 112 -4.41 4.10 -11.79
N TYR A 113 -3.15 3.83 -12.13
CA TYR A 113 -2.72 3.50 -13.48
C TYR A 113 -1.86 2.23 -13.49
N PRO A 114 -2.38 1.08 -13.97
CA PRO A 114 -1.73 -0.22 -13.81
C PRO A 114 -0.40 -0.38 -14.57
N GLU A 115 -0.13 0.47 -15.57
CA GLU A 115 1.13 0.40 -16.33
C GLU A 115 2.32 1.00 -15.54
N TYR A 116 2.05 1.83 -14.52
CA TYR A 116 3.08 2.35 -13.62
C TYR A 116 3.05 1.61 -12.29
N LEU A 117 4.22 1.17 -11.81
CA LEU A 117 4.33 0.56 -10.49
C LEU A 117 4.15 1.61 -9.39
N ILE A 118 4.74 2.80 -9.54
CA ILE A 118 4.59 3.87 -8.55
C ILE A 118 3.35 4.71 -8.91
N ASN A 119 2.31 4.64 -8.07
CA ASN A 119 1.10 5.45 -8.21
C ASN A 119 1.01 6.46 -7.06
N LEU A 120 1.22 7.75 -7.36
CA LEU A 120 1.13 8.84 -6.38
C LEU A 120 -0.34 9.19 -6.12
N VAL A 121 -0.82 8.91 -4.91
CA VAL A 121 -2.19 9.23 -4.52
C VAL A 121 -2.28 10.68 -4.01
N GLN A 122 -2.87 11.56 -4.83
CA GLN A 122 -3.04 12.98 -4.49
C GLN A 122 -3.91 13.16 -3.24
N GLY A 123 -3.42 13.97 -2.29
CA GLY A 123 -4.10 14.22 -1.02
C GLY A 123 -4.08 13.04 -0.04
N GLN A 124 -3.19 12.06 -0.24
CA GLN A 124 -2.88 11.04 0.77
C GLN A 124 -2.35 11.68 2.05
N LEU A 125 -2.89 11.26 3.19
CA LEU A 125 -2.37 11.58 4.51
C LEU A 125 -1.30 10.55 4.88
N GLN A 126 -0.17 11.00 5.42
CA GLN A 126 0.85 10.09 5.95
C GLN A 126 1.63 10.73 7.08
N THR A 127 2.02 9.94 8.07
CA THR A 127 3.01 10.37 9.06
C THR A 127 4.38 10.55 8.40
N ARG A 128 5.19 11.46 8.93
CA ARG A 128 6.52 11.79 8.39
C ARG A 128 7.60 11.19 9.26
N GLN A 129 8.80 11.08 8.70
CA GLN A 129 10.02 10.78 9.47
C GLN A 129 10.18 11.79 10.61
N ALA A 130 10.52 11.31 11.80
CA ALA A 130 10.80 12.12 12.98
C ALA A 130 12.11 12.90 12.85
#